data_AF-A0A965UT84-F1
#
_entry.id   AF-A0A965UT84-F1
#
_cell.length_a   1.000
_cell.length_b   1.000
_cell.length_c   1.000
_cell.angle_alpha   90.00
_cell.angle_beta   90.00
_cell.angle_gamma   90.00
#
_symmetry.space_group_name_H-M   'P 1'
#
loop_
_entity.id
_entity.type
_entity.pdbx_description
1 polymer ?
#
loop_
_entity_poly.entity_id
_entity_poly.type
_entity_poly.pdbx_seq_one_letter_code
_entity_poly.pdbx_strand_id
1 'polypeptide(L)'
;MAEVIVTKKFPDLTGDGKVTQADILKGRGVGEMKKGGSTSKWIQKAVTKPGALKKALGVKKGEKIPAGKLAKAAKAPGKMGQRARLAQTLRKLGK
;
A
#
# COMPACT_ATOMS: atom_id res chain seq x y z
N MET A 1 50.77 -4.43 -21.83
CA MET A 1 49.54 -5.11 -21.37
C MET A 1 48.54 -4.01 -21.04
N ALA A 2 47.52 -3.82 -21.86
CA ALA A 2 46.57 -2.73 -21.67
C ALA A 2 45.56 -3.12 -20.57
N GLU A 3 45.61 -2.44 -19.43
CA GLU A 3 44.53 -2.45 -18.45
C GLU A 3 43.31 -1.80 -19.07
N VAL A 4 42.39 -2.62 -19.56
CA VAL A 4 41.03 -2.17 -19.86
C VAL A 4 40.38 -1.87 -18.53
N ILE A 5 40.28 -0.59 -18.20
CA ILE A 5 39.36 -0.10 -17.17
C ILE A 5 37.96 -0.51 -17.66
N VAL A 6 37.49 -1.68 -17.23
CA VAL A 6 36.12 -2.13 -17.46
C VAL A 6 35.26 -1.14 -16.69
N THR A 7 34.82 -0.09 -17.38
CA THR A 7 33.79 0.83 -16.91
C THR A 7 32.67 -0.04 -16.39
N LYS A 8 32.41 0.01 -15.09
CA LYS A 8 31.53 -0.91 -14.36
C LYS A 8 30.10 -0.77 -14.88
N LYS A 9 29.81 -1.42 -16.01
CA LYS A 9 28.52 -1.41 -16.69
C LYS A 9 27.58 -2.24 -15.83
N PHE A 10 26.42 -1.67 -15.52
CA PHE A 10 25.44 -2.35 -14.66
C PHE A 10 25.14 -3.76 -15.20
N PRO A 11 25.17 -4.80 -14.36
CA PRO A 11 24.90 -6.16 -14.80
C PRO A 11 23.44 -6.30 -15.24
N ASP A 12 23.23 -7.01 -16.35
CA ASP A 12 21.91 -7.46 -16.78
C ASP A 12 21.45 -8.57 -15.82
N LEU A 13 20.39 -8.30 -15.07
CA LEU A 13 19.85 -9.20 -14.05
C LEU A 13 18.59 -9.92 -14.54
N THR A 14 18.11 -9.60 -15.74
CA THR A 14 16.92 -10.16 -16.36
C THR A 14 17.25 -11.13 -17.49
N GLY A 15 18.46 -11.07 -18.03
CA GLY A 15 18.98 -11.97 -19.07
C GLY A 15 18.41 -11.68 -20.46
N ASP A 16 17.90 -10.47 -20.69
CA ASP A 16 17.31 -10.05 -21.96
C ASP A 16 18.31 -9.32 -22.89
N GLY A 17 19.56 -9.17 -22.45
CA GLY A 17 20.65 -8.53 -23.18
C GLY A 17 20.60 -6.99 -23.15
N LYS A 18 19.68 -6.39 -22.37
CA LYS A 18 19.51 -4.94 -22.25
C LYS A 18 19.57 -4.53 -20.79
N VAL A 19 20.32 -3.46 -20.48
CA VAL A 19 20.27 -2.86 -19.14
C VAL A 19 19.04 -1.97 -19.07
N THR A 20 17.93 -2.51 -18.55
CA THR A 20 16.65 -1.82 -18.45
C THR A 20 16.35 -1.36 -17.03
N GLN A 21 15.27 -0.59 -16.87
CA GLN A 21 14.75 -0.24 -15.56
C GLN A 21 14.40 -1.48 -14.72
N ALA A 22 14.06 -2.61 -15.35
CA ALA A 22 13.79 -3.86 -14.65
C ALA A 22 15.06 -4.39 -13.96
N ASP A 23 16.23 -4.27 -14.59
CA ASP A 23 17.52 -4.68 -14.02
C ASP A 23 17.92 -3.81 -12.84
N ILE A 24 17.75 -2.49 -12.96
CA ILE A 24 18.00 -1.57 -11.84
C ILE A 24 17.06 -1.87 -10.67
N LEU A 25 15.79 -2.14 -10.97
CA LEU A 25 14.76 -2.44 -9.97
C LEU A 25 15.05 -3.76 -9.24
N LYS A 26 15.49 -4.78 -9.98
CA LYS A 26 15.90 -6.09 -9.46
C LYS A 26 17.19 -5.99 -8.64
N GLY A 27 18.16 -5.19 -9.08
CA GLY A 27 19.39 -4.89 -8.34
C GLY A 27 19.13 -4.13 -7.04
N ARG A 28 18.02 -3.40 -6.95
CA ARG A 28 17.52 -2.75 -5.72
C ARG A 28 16.67 -3.68 -4.84
N GLY A 29 16.54 -4.96 -5.19
CA GLY A 29 15.76 -5.95 -4.42
C GLY A 29 14.25 -5.80 -4.55
N VAL A 30 13.75 -5.02 -5.50
CA VAL A 30 12.32 -4.92 -5.79
C VAL A 30 11.96 -6.06 -6.74
N GLY A 31 11.46 -7.15 -6.17
CA GLY A 31 10.98 -8.31 -6.93
C GLY A 31 9.71 -8.06 -7.73
N GLU A 32 9.23 -9.12 -8.38
CA GLU A 32 8.03 -9.10 -9.22
C GLU A 32 6.83 -8.48 -8.49
N MET A 33 6.29 -7.40 -9.05
CA MET A 33 5.09 -6.77 -8.51
C MET A 33 3.92 -7.74 -8.63
N LYS A 34 3.33 -8.13 -7.51
CA LYS A 34 2.11 -8.95 -7.51
C LYS A 34 1.07 -8.32 -8.42
N LYS A 35 0.57 -9.09 -9.38
CA LYS A 35 -0.50 -8.70 -10.31
C LYS A 35 -1.65 -8.05 -9.53
N GLY A 36 -1.99 -6.80 -9.86
CA GLY A 36 -2.95 -5.98 -9.12
C GLY A 36 -4.31 -6.68 -8.94
N GLY A 37 -4.90 -6.56 -7.75
CA GLY A 37 -6.18 -7.18 -7.43
C GLY A 37 -7.37 -6.48 -8.10
N SER A 38 -8.38 -7.27 -8.50
CA SER A 38 -9.62 -6.79 -9.14
C SER A 38 -10.35 -5.73 -8.30
N THR A 39 -10.67 -4.59 -8.93
CA THR A 39 -11.35 -3.42 -8.35
C THR A 39 -12.85 -3.60 -8.15
N SER A 40 -13.52 -4.54 -8.82
CA SER A 40 -14.99 -4.57 -8.81
C SER A 40 -15.61 -4.91 -7.44
N LYS A 41 -14.86 -5.52 -6.51
CA LYS A 41 -15.36 -5.91 -5.17
C LYS A 41 -14.43 -5.50 -4.04
N TRP A 42 -13.54 -4.52 -4.25
CA TRP A 42 -12.53 -4.16 -3.24
C TRP A 42 -13.16 -3.58 -1.96
N ILE A 43 -14.20 -2.76 -2.08
CA ILE A 43 -14.90 -2.15 -0.93
C ILE A 43 -15.62 -3.22 -0.11
N GLN A 44 -16.35 -4.13 -0.77
CA GLN A 44 -17.08 -5.22 -0.10
C GLN A 44 -16.14 -6.12 0.71
N LYS A 45 -14.99 -6.49 0.12
CA LYS A 45 -13.97 -7.29 0.82
C LYS A 45 -13.36 -6.54 2.01
N ALA A 46 -13.21 -5.22 1.90
CA ALA A 46 -12.63 -4.40 2.96
C ALA A 46 -13.58 -4.13 4.15
N VAL A 47 -14.90 -4.21 3.95
CA VAL A 47 -15.93 -3.89 4.96
C VAL A 47 -16.37 -5.11 5.80
N THR A 48 -15.82 -6.30 5.55
CA THR A 48 -16.16 -7.58 6.23
C THR A 48 -16.18 -7.57 7.77
N LYS A 49 -15.53 -6.61 8.43
CA LYS A 49 -15.59 -6.41 9.89
C LYS A 49 -16.17 -5.04 10.25
N PRO A 50 -17.51 -4.85 10.18
CA PRO A 50 -18.14 -3.59 10.55
C PRO A 50 -17.86 -3.23 12.01
N GLY A 51 -17.57 -1.97 12.29
CA GLY A 51 -17.32 -1.48 13.65
C GLY A 51 -15.93 -1.75 14.24
N ALA A 52 -15.02 -2.43 13.52
CA ALA A 52 -13.67 -2.72 14.02
C ALA A 52 -12.87 -1.45 14.39
N LEU A 53 -13.03 -0.37 13.61
CA LEU A 53 -12.42 0.93 13.93
C LEU A 53 -13.04 1.56 15.19
N LYS A 54 -14.37 1.44 15.39
CA LYS A 54 -15.05 1.98 16.58
C LYS A 54 -14.56 1.29 17.85
N LYS A 55 -14.45 -0.05 17.81
CA LYS A 55 -13.92 -0.85 18.92
C LYS A 55 -12.48 -0.45 19.25
N ALA A 56 -11.64 -0.26 18.23
CA ALA A 56 -10.25 0.16 18.42
C ALA A 56 -10.11 1.59 19.01
N LEU A 57 -11.08 2.47 18.76
CA LEU A 57 -11.10 3.84 19.28
C LEU A 57 -11.88 4.00 20.59
N GLY A 58 -12.44 2.92 21.14
CA GLY A 58 -13.27 2.94 22.35
C GLY A 58 -14.56 3.75 22.22
N VAL A 59 -15.08 3.91 21.00
CA VAL A 59 -16.33 4.67 20.75
C VAL A 59 -17.53 3.73 20.94
N LYS A 60 -18.58 4.18 21.63
CA LYS A 60 -19.80 3.37 21.84
C LYS A 60 -20.40 2.95 20.50
N LYS A 61 -20.97 1.75 20.47
CA LYS A 61 -21.71 1.23 19.30
C LYS A 61 -22.94 2.12 19.08
N GLY A 62 -23.13 2.63 17.86
CA GLY A 62 -24.21 3.56 17.53
C GLY A 62 -23.79 5.04 17.47
N GLU A 63 -22.73 5.44 18.19
CA GLU A 63 -22.26 6.83 18.14
C GLU A 63 -21.41 7.12 16.90
N LYS A 64 -21.45 8.38 16.43
CA LYS A 64 -20.58 8.87 15.36
C LYS A 64 -19.13 8.92 15.87
N ILE A 65 -18.19 8.49 15.02
CA ILE A 65 -16.76 8.59 15.35
C ILE A 65 -16.38 10.08 15.33
N PRO A 66 -15.82 10.65 16.42
CA PRO A 66 -15.41 12.04 16.44
C PRO A 66 -14.39 12.34 15.33
N ALA A 67 -14.56 13.46 14.63
CA ALA A 67 -13.72 13.82 13.49
C ALA A 67 -12.22 13.90 13.85
N GLY A 68 -11.90 14.45 15.03
CA GLY A 68 -10.53 14.53 15.51
C GLY A 68 -9.90 13.16 15.76
N LYS A 69 -10.65 12.21 16.33
CA LYS A 69 -10.16 10.84 16.56
C LYS A 69 -9.97 10.07 15.24
N LEU A 70 -10.90 10.25 14.30
CA LEU A 70 -10.84 9.66 12.97
C LEU A 70 -9.62 10.15 12.19
N ALA A 71 -9.34 11.46 12.21
CA ALA A 71 -8.20 12.07 11.53
C ALA A 71 -6.87 11.59 12.12
N LYS A 72 -6.76 11.51 13.46
CA LYS A 72 -5.58 10.94 14.13
C LYS A 72 -5.37 9.47 13.73
N ALA A 73 -6.44 8.67 13.74
CA ALA A 73 -6.37 7.27 13.32
C ALA A 73 -5.97 7.12 11.86
N ALA A 74 -6.42 8.00 10.95
CA ALA A 74 -6.06 7.96 9.53
C ALA A 74 -4.58 8.26 9.26
N LYS A 75 -3.88 8.94 10.18
CA LYS A 75 -2.43 9.15 10.10
C LYS A 75 -1.63 7.95 10.58
N ALA A 76 -2.24 7.03 11.33
CA ALA A 76 -1.55 5.86 11.85
C ALA A 76 -1.09 4.92 10.70
N PRO A 77 0.07 4.26 10.85
CA PRO A 77 0.46 3.18 9.96
C PRO A 77 -0.38 1.90 10.20
N GLY A 78 -0.30 0.95 9.28
CA GLY A 78 -0.90 -0.37 9.41
C GLY A 78 -2.44 -0.42 9.26
N LYS A 79 -3.04 -1.48 9.80
CA LYS A 79 -4.46 -1.81 9.60
C LYS A 79 -5.42 -0.79 10.22
N MET A 80 -5.02 -0.13 11.32
CA MET A 80 -5.84 0.88 11.97
C MET A 80 -6.02 2.12 11.07
N GLY A 81 -4.93 2.64 10.50
CA GLY A 81 -5.01 3.77 9.59
C GLY A 81 -5.69 3.45 8.27
N GLN A 82 -5.48 2.25 7.73
CA GLN A 82 -6.24 1.78 6.56
C GLN A 82 -7.75 1.80 6.81
N ARG A 83 -8.20 1.34 7.98
CA ARG A 83 -9.62 1.39 8.36
C ARG A 83 -10.14 2.81 8.52
N ALA A 84 -9.35 3.72 9.10
CA ALA A 84 -9.75 5.12 9.26
C ALA A 84 -9.85 5.87 7.92
N ARG A 85 -8.92 5.63 6.99
CA ARG A 85 -9.00 6.17 5.62
C ARG A 85 -10.22 5.61 4.88
N LEU A 86 -10.49 4.30 4.99
CA LEU A 86 -11.70 3.70 4.42
C LEU A 86 -12.96 4.36 4.98
N ALA A 87 -13.04 4.58 6.29
CA ALA A 87 -14.19 5.25 6.92
C ALA A 87 -14.37 6.69 6.41
N GLN A 88 -13.29 7.43 6.15
CA GLN A 88 -13.36 8.74 5.50
C GLN A 88 -13.94 8.65 4.08
N THR A 89 -13.49 7.66 3.29
CA THR A 89 -14.00 7.42 1.94
C THR A 89 -15.48 7.08 1.96
N LEU A 90 -15.92 6.18 2.85
CA LEU A 90 -17.34 5.82 2.98
C LEU A 90 -18.20 7.03 3.37
N ARG A 91 -17.71 7.88 4.28
CA ARG A 91 -18.40 9.12 4.65
C ARG A 91 -18.59 10.08 3.47
N LYS A 92 -17.61 10.17 2.57
CA LYS A 92 -17.71 10.96 1.33
C LYS A 92 -18.70 10.37 0.33
N LEU A 93 -18.87 9.04 0.35
CA LEU A 93 -19.82 8.32 -0.49
C LEU A 93 -21.25 8.28 0.11
N GLY A 94 -21.47 8.84 1.31
CA GLY A 94 -22.75 8.78 2.01
C GLY A 94 -23.12 7.38 2.52
N LYS A 95 -22.12 6.53 2.77
CA LYS A 95 -22.28 5.16 3.29
C LYS A 95 -21.79 5.01 4.73
#